data_AF-A0A3D1RCP0-F1
#
_entry.id   AF-A0A3D1RCP0-F1
#
_cell.length_a   1.000
_cell.length_b   1.000
_cell.length_c   1.000
_cell.angle_alpha   90.00
_cell.angle_beta   90.00
_cell.angle_gamma   90.00
#
_symmetry.space_group_name_H-M   'P 1'
#
loop_
_entity.id
_entity.type
_entity.pdbx_description
1 polymer ?
#
loop_
_entity_poly.entity_id
_entity_poly.type
_entity_poly.pdbx_seq_one_letter_code
_entity_poly.pdbx_strand_id
1 'polypeptide(L)' 'MDHILLRPNPSKAAVLEEFLHGTQQRLGIIERLGVGGAERHVKQFMIRHRRSLGLGDEDVRRLQILMENGL' A
#
# COMPACT_ATOMS: atom_id res chain seq x y z
N MET A 1 1.15 -6.10 -13.88
CA MET A 1 -0.27 -6.13 -13.49
C MET A 1 -0.94 -5.00 -14.23
N ASP A 2 -1.92 -5.30 -15.07
CA ASP A 2 -2.75 -4.28 -15.73
C ASP A 2 -4.13 -4.15 -15.06
N HIS A 3 -4.34 -4.88 -13.96
CA HIS A 3 -5.60 -4.98 -13.24
C HIS A 3 -5.37 -4.80 -11.73
N ILE A 4 -6.31 -4.13 -11.06
CA ILE A 4 -6.38 -4.00 -9.60
C ILE A 4 -7.32 -5.10 -9.11
N LEU A 5 -6.83 -6.01 -8.27
CA LEU A 5 -7.63 -7.11 -7.73
C LEU A 5 -8.10 -6.79 -6.31
N LEU A 6 -9.41 -6.79 -6.10
CA LEU A 6 -10.01 -6.42 -4.82
C LEU A 6 -11.00 -7.48 -4.35
N ARG A 7 -11.06 -7.69 -3.04
CA ARG A 7 -12.16 -8.45 -2.41
C ARG A 7 -13.44 -7.60 -2.42
N PRO A 8 -14.63 -8.22 -2.33
CA PRO A 8 -15.88 -7.48 -2.15
C PRO A 8 -15.83 -6.56 -0.92
N ASN A 9 -16.40 -5.36 -1.04
CA ASN A 9 -16.38 -4.30 -0.02
C ASN A 9 -14.96 -3.96 0.49
N PRO A 10 -14.03 -3.59 -0.41
CA PRO A 10 -12.68 -3.28 0.00
C PRO A 10 -12.65 -1.99 0.82
N SER A 11 -11.74 -1.90 1.78
CA SER A 11 -11.45 -0.63 2.44
C SER A 11 -10.77 0.33 1.44
N LYS A 12 -10.90 1.64 1.66
CA LYS A 12 -10.18 2.63 0.86
C LYS A 12 -8.67 2.38 0.86
N ALA A 13 -8.12 2.02 2.03
CA ALA A 13 -6.71 1.69 2.16
C ALA A 13 -6.31 0.52 1.26
N ALA A 14 -7.11 -0.57 1.21
CA ALA A 14 -6.83 -1.72 0.36
C ALA A 14 -6.85 -1.37 -1.14
N VAL A 15 -7.77 -0.50 -1.58
CA VAL A 15 -7.81 -0.03 -2.97
C VAL A 15 -6.55 0.76 -3.34
N LEU A 16 -6.14 1.67 -2.45
CA LEU A 16 -4.96 2.51 -2.66
C LEU A 16 -3.66 1.68 -2.63
N GLU A 17 -3.58 0.70 -1.75
CA GLU A 17 -2.44 -0.21 -1.64
C GLU A 17 -2.25 -1.01 -2.93
N GLU A 18 -3.28 -1.69 -3.42
CA GLU A 18 -3.22 -2.46 -4.67
C GLU A 18 -2.87 -1.59 -5.88
N PHE A 19 -3.42 -0.36 -5.94
CA PHE A 19 -3.04 0.61 -6.97
C PHE A 19 -1.55 0.99 -6.91
N LEU A 20 -1.01 1.20 -5.71
CA LEU A 20 0.39 1.55 -5.50
C LEU A 20 1.32 0.37 -5.82
N HIS A 21 0.92 -0.87 -5.53
CA HIS A 21 1.67 -2.06 -5.96
C HIS A 21 1.73 -2.18 -7.48
N GLY A 22 0.61 -1.98 -8.19
CA GLY A 22 0.59 -1.94 -9.65
C GLY A 22 1.50 -0.83 -10.20
N THR A 23 1.53 0.33 -9.54
CA THR A 23 2.42 1.43 -9.91
C THR A 23 3.89 1.08 -9.68
N GLN A 24 4.23 0.46 -8.55
CA GLN A 24 5.60 0.01 -8.27
C GLN A 24 6.09 -1.01 -9.30
N GLN A 25 5.24 -1.95 -9.72
CA GLN A 25 5.57 -2.92 -10.75
C GLN A 25 5.88 -2.23 -12.08
N ARG A 26 5.05 -1.28 -12.50
CA ARG A 26 5.28 -0.52 -13.75
C ARG A 26 6.56 0.32 -13.72
N LEU A 27 6.97 0.76 -12.53
CA LEU A 27 8.16 1.58 -12.33
C LEU A 27 9.44 0.79 -12.02
N GLY A 28 9.39 -0.54 -12.00
CA GLY A 28 10.57 -1.36 -11.68
C GLY A 28 10.99 -1.33 -10.20
N ILE A 29 10.10 -0.88 -9.31
CA ILE A 29 10.43 -0.69 -7.88
C ILE A 29 10.45 -2.02 -7.14
N ILE A 30 9.60 -2.97 -7.53
CA ILE A 30 9.54 -4.31 -6.91
C ILE A 30 10.84 -5.06 -7.17
N GLU A 31 11.36 -4.99 -8.39
CA GLU A 31 12.61 -5.59 -8.82
C GLU A 31 13.80 -4.99 -8.06
N ARG A 32 13.76 -3.69 -7.78
CA ARG A 32 14.82 -2.96 -7.07
C ARG A 32 14.83 -3.22 -5.56
N LEU A 33 13.65 -3.29 -4.93
CA LEU A 33 13.53 -3.37 -3.47
C LEU A 33 13.24 -4.78 -2.94
N GLY A 34 12.89 -5.72 -3.82
CA GLY A 34 12.28 -6.99 -3.44
C GLY A 34 10.87 -6.82 -2.88
N VAL A 35 10.14 -7.93 -2.74
CA VAL A 35 8.73 -7.93 -2.30
C VAL A 35 8.58 -7.23 -0.94
N GLY A 36 9.34 -7.65 0.08
CA GLY A 36 9.23 -7.05 1.42
C GLY A 36 9.62 -5.56 1.48
N GLY A 37 10.57 -5.13 0.64
CA GLY A 37 10.94 -3.72 0.54
C GLY A 37 9.86 -2.89 -0.18
N ALA A 38 9.24 -3.46 -1.21
CA ALA A 38 8.12 -2.85 -1.92
C ALA A 38 6.90 -2.67 -1.01
N GLU A 39 6.56 -3.68 -0.19
CA GLU A 39 5.50 -3.62 0.82
C GLU A 39 5.69 -2.47 1.81
N ARG A 40 6.86 -2.41 2.45
CA ARG A 40 7.19 -1.33 3.39
C ARG A 40 7.14 0.04 2.70
N HIS A 41 7.61 0.11 1.46
CA HIS A 41 7.62 1.35 0.69
C HIS A 41 6.19 1.86 0.41
N VAL A 42 5.23 0.99 0.05
CA VAL A 42 3.82 1.37 -0.16
C VAL A 42 3.21 1.88 1.13
N LYS A 43 3.32 1.12 2.22
CA LYS A 43 2.71 1.48 3.51
C LYS A 43 3.29 2.78 4.06
N GLN A 44 4.60 2.98 3.96
CA GLN A 44 5.24 4.26 4.31
C GLN A 44 4.77 5.41 3.44
N PHE A 45 4.60 5.20 2.12
CA PHE A 45 4.03 6.21 1.24
C PHE A 45 2.62 6.60 1.68
N MET A 46 1.76 5.62 1.97
CA MET A 46 0.38 5.86 2.40
C MET A 46 0.30 6.63 3.72
N ILE A 47 1.13 6.28 4.71
CA ILE A 47 1.19 6.97 6.00
C ILE A 47 1.70 8.42 5.81
N ARG A 48 2.79 8.61 5.07
CA ARG A 48 3.36 9.97 4.81
C ARG A 48 2.38 10.89 4.09
N HIS A 49 1.62 10.35 3.14
CA HIS A 49 0.68 11.11 2.31
C HIS A 49 -0.79 10.97 2.75
N ARG A 50 -1.04 10.54 4.00
CA ARG A 50 -2.39 10.23 4.52
C ARG A 50 -3.44 11.31 4.27
N ARG A 51 -3.06 12.59 4.35
CA ARG A 51 -3.96 13.73 4.12
C ARG A 51 -4.42 13.79 2.66
N SER A 52 -3.49 13.68 1.71
CA SER A 52 -3.79 13.68 0.28
C SER A 52 -4.59 12.45 -0.15
N LEU A 53 -4.38 11.32 0.52
CA LEU A 53 -5.07 10.06 0.26
C LEU A 53 -6.43 9.96 0.98
N GLY A 54 -6.78 10.94 1.84
CA GLY A 54 -8.01 10.90 2.64
C GLY A 54 -8.07 9.70 3.59
N LEU A 55 -6.93 9.32 4.16
CA LEU A 55 -6.79 8.27 5.17
C LEU A 55 -6.89 8.86 6.58
N GLY A 56 -7.80 8.30 7.37
CA GLY A 56 -8.01 8.71 8.77
C GLY A 56 -7.02 8.04 9.73
N ASP A 57 -7.10 8.39 11.01
CA ASP A 57 -6.21 7.80 12.03
C ASP A 57 -6.41 6.29 12.19
N GLU A 58 -7.63 5.78 11.95
CA GLU A 58 -7.88 4.34 11.98
C GLU A 58 -7.17 3.61 10.82
N ASP A 59 -7.19 4.18 9.61
CA ASP A 59 -6.48 3.60 8.47
C ASP A 59 -4.97 3.57 8.72
N VAL A 60 -4.42 4.66 9.27
CA VAL A 60 -3.00 4.75 9.62
C VAL A 60 -2.62 3.72 10.68
N ARG A 61 -3.43 3.56 11.73
CA ARG A 61 -3.20 2.54 12.76
C ARG A 61 -3.15 1.14 12.18
N ARG A 62 -4.08 0.80 11.27
CA ARG A 62 -4.07 -0.50 10.58
C ARG A 62 -2.80 -0.70 9.75
N LEU A 63 -2.37 0.31 8.99
CA LEU A 63 -1.13 0.25 8.19
C LEU A 63 0.11 0.06 9.06
N GLN A 64 0.17 0.68 10.25
CA GLN A 64 1.27 0.52 11.19
C GLN A 64 1.32 -0.91 11.76
N ILE A 65 0.17 -1.45 12.18
CA ILE A 65 0.07 -2.84 12.66
C ILE A 65 0.54 -3.84 11.58
N LEU A 66 0.16 -3.61 10.33
CA LEU A 66 0.60 -4.43 9.20
C LEU A 66 2.13 -4.40 9.02
N MET A 67 2.75 -3.21 9.06
CA MET A 67 4.21 -3.09 8.99
C MET A 67 4.95 -3.79 10.13
N GLU A 68 4.42 -3.76 11.35
CA GLU A 68 5.03 -4.39 12.54
C GLU A 68 4.94 -5.92 12.50
N ASN A 69 3.87 -6.46 11.90
CA ASN A 69 3.66 -7.91 11.77
C ASN A 69 4.40 -8.54 10.59
N GLY A 70 5.24 -7.79 9.88
CA GLY A 70 6.04 -8.30 8.77
C GLY A 70 5.28 -8.50 7.47
N LEU A 71 4.13 -7.84 7.30
CA LEU A 71 3.30 -7.82 6.09
C LEU A 71 2.80 -6.40 5.81
#